data_AF-A0A924M6U3-F1
#
_entry.id   AF-A0A924M6U3-F1
#
_cell.length_a   1.000
_cell.length_b   1.000
_cell.length_c   1.000
_cell.angle_alpha   90.00
_cell.angle_beta   90.00
_cell.angle_gamma   90.00
#
_symmetry.space_group_name_H-M   'P 1'
#
loop_
_entity.id
_entity.type
_entity.pdbx_description
1 polymer ?
#
loop_
_entity_poly.entity_id
_entity_poly.type
_entity_poly.pdbx_seq_one_letter_code
_entity_poly.pdbx_strand_id
1 'polypeptide(L)'
;GAASPFHPNESAANVHGMLRHDDGFSFASLAAEFRALRASVLRLWLPKIPVVTKQVLLDIVRFNEAIDEGLADSIATFETQ
;
A
#
# COMPACT_ATOMS: atom_id res chain seq x y z
N GLY A 1 1.64 8.50 -29.53
CA GLY A 1 1.90 7.51 -28.48
C GLY A 1 2.48 8.25 -27.31
N ALA A 2 1.72 8.41 -26.23
CA ALA A 2 2.27 9.00 -25.01
C ALA A 2 3.22 7.97 -24.39
N ALA A 3 4.45 8.39 -24.11
CA ALA A 3 5.39 7.59 -23.35
C ALA A 3 4.73 7.22 -22.01
N SER A 4 4.86 5.96 -21.62
CA SER A 4 4.48 5.50 -20.29
C SER A 4 5.26 6.34 -19.27
N PRO A 5 4.59 7.04 -18.32
CA PRO A 5 5.30 7.74 -17.24
C PRO A 5 5.97 6.76 -16.26
N PHE A 6 5.73 5.44 -16.42
CA PHE A 6 6.30 4.40 -15.57
C PHE A 6 7.74 4.06 -15.98
N HIS A 7 8.70 4.22 -15.06
CA HIS A 7 9.99 3.55 -15.23
C HIS A 7 9.81 2.03 -15.01
N PRO A 8 10.50 1.16 -15.77
CA PRO A 8 10.34 -0.30 -15.67
C PRO A 8 10.60 -0.90 -14.28
N ASN A 9 11.21 -0.12 -13.37
CA ASN A 9 11.62 -0.53 -12.03
C ASN A 9 10.78 0.11 -10.91
N GLU A 10 9.79 0.95 -11.22
CA GLU A 10 8.95 1.58 -10.19
C GLU A 10 7.79 0.67 -9.80
N SER A 11 7.65 0.42 -8.49
CA SER A 11 6.49 -0.26 -7.96
C SER A 11 5.25 0.65 -8.00
N ALA A 12 4.05 0.06 -7.93
CA ALA A 12 2.82 0.84 -7.83
C ALA A 12 2.82 1.75 -6.57
N ALA A 13 3.50 1.33 -5.50
CA ALA A 13 3.69 2.12 -4.31
C ALA A 13 4.61 3.34 -4.56
N ASN A 14 5.71 3.15 -5.31
CA ASN A 14 6.59 4.27 -5.70
C ASN A 14 5.81 5.34 -6.50
N VAL A 15 5.08 4.90 -7.52
CA VAL A 15 4.26 5.81 -8.33
C VAL A 15 3.20 6.52 -7.48
N HIS A 16 2.56 5.79 -6.55
CA HIS A 16 1.55 6.38 -5.65
C HIS A 16 2.17 7.46 -4.75
N GLY A 17 3.35 7.20 -4.18
CA GLY A 17 4.09 8.19 -3.37
C GLY A 17 4.37 9.48 -4.14
N MET A 18 4.90 9.36 -5.36
CA MET A 18 5.16 10.50 -6.26
C MET A 18 3.89 11.31 -6.54
N LEU A 19 2.81 10.64 -6.99
CA LEU A 19 1.56 11.32 -7.33
C LEU A 19 0.96 12.07 -6.13
N ARG A 20 1.09 11.52 -4.92
CA ARG A 20 0.57 12.20 -3.72
C ARG A 20 1.40 13.40 -3.29
N HIS A 21 2.70 13.38 -3.54
CA HIS A 21 3.52 14.58 -3.38
C HIS A 21 3.06 15.67 -4.36
N ASP A 22 2.94 15.32 -5.65
CA ASP A 22 2.54 16.26 -6.72
C ASP A 22 1.14 16.86 -6.47
N ASP A 23 0.22 16.07 -5.92
CA ASP A 23 -1.13 16.49 -5.55
C ASP A 23 -1.18 17.29 -4.21
N GLY A 24 -0.05 17.51 -3.54
CA GLY A 24 0.05 18.32 -2.32
C GLY A 24 -0.50 17.65 -1.05
N PHE A 25 -0.56 16.32 -1.02
CA PHE A 25 -0.97 15.59 0.18
C PHE A 25 0.09 15.69 1.28
N SER A 26 -0.32 15.40 2.53
CA SER A 26 0.62 15.28 3.65
C SER A 26 1.07 13.84 3.86
N PHE A 27 2.24 13.65 4.49
CA PHE A 27 2.70 12.34 4.96
C PHE A 27 1.66 11.64 5.84
N ALA A 28 0.99 12.38 6.73
CA ALA A 28 -0.05 11.84 7.60
C ALA A 28 -1.24 11.30 6.78
N SER A 29 -1.59 11.97 5.68
CA SER A 29 -2.63 11.51 4.76
C SER A 29 -2.21 10.24 4.03
N LEU A 30 -0.98 10.19 3.49
CA LEU A 30 -0.44 8.98 2.84
C LEU A 30 -0.46 7.77 3.78
N ALA A 31 0.03 7.92 5.01
CA ALA A 31 -0.02 6.86 6.02
C ALA A 31 -1.47 6.48 6.39
N ALA A 32 -2.40 7.44 6.42
CA ALA A 32 -3.80 7.17 6.67
C ALA A 32 -4.45 6.32 5.56
N GLU A 33 -4.06 6.51 4.28
CA GLU A 33 -4.56 5.70 3.17
C GLU A 33 -4.15 4.24 3.29
N PHE A 34 -2.88 3.95 3.60
CA PHE A 34 -2.42 2.58 3.82
C PHE A 34 -3.14 1.92 5.01
N ARG A 35 -3.37 2.67 6.10
CA ARG A 35 -4.18 2.17 7.22
C ARG A 35 -5.62 1.86 6.81
N ALA A 36 -6.24 2.75 6.02
CA ALA A 36 -7.60 2.56 5.53
C ALA A 36 -7.69 1.37 4.57
N LEU A 37 -6.70 1.18 3.70
CA LEU A 37 -6.60 0.03 2.81
C LEU A 37 -6.51 -1.29 3.58
N ARG A 38 -5.58 -1.40 4.54
CA ARG A 38 -5.44 -2.58 5.41
C ARG A 38 -6.74 -2.89 6.15
N ALA A 39 -7.34 -1.89 6.78
CA ALA A 39 -8.60 -2.05 7.49
C ALA A 39 -9.73 -2.52 6.57
N SER A 40 -9.82 -1.96 5.36
CA SER A 40 -10.86 -2.30 4.39
C SER A 40 -10.71 -3.73 3.89
N VAL A 41 -9.50 -4.14 3.50
CA VAL A 41 -9.23 -5.52 3.04
C VAL A 41 -9.56 -6.53 4.13
N LEU A 42 -9.05 -6.33 5.36
CA LEU A 42 -9.33 -7.24 6.47
C LEU A 42 -10.82 -7.29 6.82
N ARG A 43 -11.52 -6.15 6.81
CA ARG A 43 -12.96 -6.09 7.09
C ARG A 43 -13.79 -6.83 6.04
N LEU A 44 -13.37 -6.81 4.78
CA LEU A 44 -14.04 -7.51 3.68
C LEU A 44 -13.66 -9.00 3.60
N TRP A 45 -12.45 -9.36 4.02
CA TRP A 45 -11.92 -10.71 3.89
C TRP A 45 -12.25 -11.61 5.09
N LEU A 46 -12.00 -11.14 6.33
CA LEU A 46 -12.15 -11.97 7.53
C LEU A 46 -13.55 -12.59 7.70
N PRO A 47 -14.67 -11.91 7.40
CA PRO A 47 -16.00 -12.53 7.48
C PRO A 47 -16.21 -13.71 6.50
N LYS A 48 -15.38 -13.83 5.47
CA LYS A 48 -15.42 -14.93 4.50
C LYS A 48 -14.61 -16.14 4.94
N ILE A 49 -13.92 -16.07 6.08
CA ILE A 49 -13.14 -17.17 6.64
C ILE A 49 -14.03 -17.99 7.59
N PRO A 50 -14.41 -19.22 7.22
CA PRO A 50 -15.28 -20.05 8.07
C PRO A 50 -14.55 -20.59 9.31
N VAL A 51 -13.23 -20.83 9.21
CA VAL A 51 -12.39 -21.35 10.29
C VAL A 51 -11.03 -20.64 10.25
N VAL A 52 -10.61 -20.06 11.37
CA VAL A 52 -9.28 -19.46 11.50
C VAL A 52 -8.24 -20.56 11.68
N THR A 53 -7.46 -20.81 10.63
CA THR A 53 -6.36 -21.79 10.65
C THR A 53 -5.02 -21.08 10.84
N LYS A 54 -3.96 -21.87 11.08
CA LYS A 54 -2.58 -21.35 11.06
C LYS A 54 -2.26 -20.64 9.75
N GLN A 55 -2.75 -21.13 8.61
CA GLN A 55 -2.52 -20.50 7.32
C GLN A 55 -3.19 -19.13 7.22
N VAL A 56 -4.43 -18.99 7.71
CA VAL A 56 -5.12 -17.68 7.75
C VAL A 56 -4.32 -16.66 8.56
N LEU A 57 -3.76 -17.07 9.71
CA LEU A 57 -2.91 -16.20 10.51
C LEU A 57 -1.64 -15.79 9.76
N LEU A 58 -0.99 -16.72 9.07
CA LEU A 58 0.18 -16.42 8.23
C LEU A 58 -0.16 -15.49 7.07
N ASP A 59 -1.33 -15.64 6.45
CA ASP A 59 -1.78 -14.77 5.36
C ASP A 59 -2.07 -13.34 5.85
N ILE A 60 -2.61 -13.16 7.07
CA ILE A 60 -2.75 -11.85 7.70
C ILE A 60 -1.37 -11.22 7.93
N VAL A 61 -0.40 -11.98 8.44
CA VAL A 61 0.97 -11.49 8.67
C VAL A 61 1.60 -11.04 7.35
N ARG A 62 1.58 -11.90 6.32
CA ARG A 62 2.11 -11.58 4.99
C ARG A 62 1.44 -10.35 4.37
N PHE A 63 0.13 -10.20 4.57
CA PHE A 63 -0.60 -9.02 4.11
C PHE A 63 -0.15 -7.74 4.83
N ASN A 64 0.06 -7.81 6.15
CA ASN A 64 0.57 -6.67 6.90
C ASN A 64 1.98 -6.28 6.46
N GLU A 65 2.86 -7.25 6.25
CA GLU A 65 4.22 -7.03 5.74
C GLU A 65 4.19 -6.35 4.36
N ALA A 66 3.34 -6.80 3.44
CA ALA A 66 3.19 -6.18 2.12
C ALA A 66 2.65 -4.74 2.18
N ILE A 67 1.76 -4.44 3.13
CA ILE A 67 1.27 -3.07 3.39
C ILE A 67 2.39 -2.19 3.92
N ASP A 68 3.21 -2.71 4.84
CA ASP A 68 4.30 -1.96 5.46
C ASP A 68 5.44 -1.71 4.45
N GLU A 69 5.77 -2.68 3.60
CA GLU A 69 6.72 -2.52 2.48
C GLU A 69 6.21 -1.48 1.46
N GLY A 70 4.96 -1.59 1.02
CA GLY A 70 4.38 -0.61 0.11
C GLY A 70 4.31 0.81 0.70
N LEU A 71 4.07 0.94 2.01
CA LEU A 71 4.11 2.24 2.67
C LEU A 71 5.54 2.80 2.67
N ALA A 72 6.55 1.99 3.01
CA ALA A 72 7.95 2.42 3.00
C ALA A 72 8.40 2.89 1.61
N ASP A 73 8.05 2.14 0.56
CA ASP A 73 8.31 2.48 -0.84
C ASP A 73 7.64 3.79 -1.28
N SER A 74 6.39 4.00 -0.84
CA SER A 74 5.65 5.24 -1.12
C SER A 74 6.26 6.44 -0.40
N ILE A 75 6.72 6.26 0.83
CA ILE A 75 7.39 7.32 1.61
C ILE A 75 8.70 7.71 0.95
N ALA A 76 9.52 6.73 0.57
CA ALA A 76 10.83 6.97 -0.03
C ALA A 76 10.73 7.86 -1.29
N THR A 77 9.64 7.70 -2.06
CA THR A 77 9.37 8.45 -3.30
C THR A 77 8.56 9.73 -3.08
N PHE A 78 7.78 9.81 -2.00
CA PHE A 78 7.11 11.04 -1.57
C PHE A 78 8.10 12.10 -1.08
N GLU A 79 9.23 11.70 -0.49
CA GLU A 79 10.25 12.59 0.07
C GLU A 79 11.33 13.03 -0.92
N THR A 80 11.47 12.35 -2.07
CA THR A 80 12.60 12.54 -3.01
C THR A 80 12.30 13.43 -4.21
N GLN A 81 11.14 14.11 -4.25
CA GLN A 81 10.84 15.17 -5.22
C GLN A 81 10.98 16.56 -4.60
#